data_AF-A0A8J5IT07-F1
#
_entry.id   AF-A0A8J5IT07-F1
#
_cell.length_a   1.000
_cell.length_b   1.000
_cell.length_c   1.000
_cell.angle_alpha   90.00
_cell.angle_beta   90.00
_cell.angle_gamma   90.00
#
_symmetry.space_group_name_H-M   'P 1'
#
loop_
_entity.id
_entity.type
_entity.pdbx_description
1 polymer ?
#
loop_
_entity_poly.entity_id
_entity_poly.type
_entity_poly.pdbx_seq_one_letter_code
_entity_poly.pdbx_strand_id
1 'polypeptide(L)' 'MASLAHPHIVRFVGVSWASLYDLCVLSELMKGGDLRTYCRNSKREAARKALTTTKYASRTTLPKR' A
#
# COMPACT_ATOMS: atom_id res chain seq x y z
N MET A 1 25.72 2.69 -6.10
CA MET A 1 24.73 1.61 -6.22
C MET A 1 25.22 0.26 -5.70
N ALA A 2 26.53 -0.03 -5.72
CA ALA A 2 27.11 -1.32 -5.31
C ALA A 2 27.10 -1.66 -3.79
N SER A 3 26.48 -0.85 -2.92
CA SER A 3 26.43 -1.15 -1.48
C SER A 3 25.11 -0.75 -0.79
N LEU A 4 23.99 -0.72 -1.54
CA LEU A 4 22.65 -0.61 -0.93
C LEU A 4 22.22 -1.98 -0.40
N ALA A 5 22.94 -2.47 0.61
CA ALA A 5 22.60 -3.68 1.34
C ALA A 5 22.04 -3.28 2.70
N HIS A 6 20.73 -3.10 2.78
CA HIS A 6 20.03 -2.82 4.04
C HIS A 6 18.68 -3.55 4.07
N PRO A 7 18.27 -4.17 5.20
CA PRO A 7 17.03 -4.94 5.29
C PRO A 7 15.74 -4.17 4.93
N HIS A 8 15.80 -2.85 4.92
CA HIS A 8 14.68 -1.96 4.62
C HIS A 8 14.79 -1.24 3.26
N ILE A 9 15.79 -1.59 2.44
CA ILE A 9 15.99 -1.00 1.12
C ILE A 9 15.83 -2.09 0.08
N VAL A 10 15.10 -1.78 -0.99
CA VAL A 10 14.89 -2.72 -2.10
C VAL A 10 16.24 -3.12 -2.69
N ARG A 11 16.47 -4.42 -2.75
CA ARG A 11 17.72 -4.96 -3.29
C ARG A 11 17.82 -4.67 -4.78
N PHE A 12 18.95 -4.10 -5.17
CA PHE A 12 19.31 -3.91 -6.57
C PHE A 12 19.92 -5.20 -7.12
N VAL A 13 19.36 -5.73 -8.22
CA VAL A 13 19.80 -7.01 -8.81
C VAL A 13 20.77 -6.76 -9.97
N GLY A 14 20.50 -5.75 -10.80
CA GLY A 14 21.39 -5.44 -11.92
C GLY A 14 20.87 -4.33 -12.82
N VAL A 15 21.73 -3.90 -13.74
CA VAL A 15 21.40 -2.98 -14.83
C VAL A 15 21.90 -3.60 -16.12
N SER A 16 21.05 -3.65 -17.12
CA SER A 16 21.44 -3.97 -18.50
C SER A 16 21.50 -2.66 -19.26
N TRP A 17 22.65 -2.39 -19.87
CA TRP A 17 22.83 -1.23 -20.72
C TRP A 17 23.61 -1.62 -21.97
N ALA A 18 22.93 -1.61 -23.12
CA ALA A 18 23.54 -1.87 -24.43
C ALA A 18 23.75 -0.58 -25.25
N SER A 19 22.86 0.42 -25.09
CA SER A 19 22.92 1.75 -25.72
C SER A 19 22.15 2.75 -24.86
N LEU A 20 22.42 4.07 -24.92
CA LEU A 20 21.76 5.10 -24.06
C LEU A 20 20.24 5.02 -24.04
N TYR A 21 19.64 4.47 -25.10
CA TYR A 21 18.20 4.32 -25.26
C TYR A 21 17.62 3.07 -24.55
N ASP A 22 18.45 2.07 -24.26
CA ASP A 22 18.05 0.78 -23.68
C ASP A 22 18.68 0.57 -22.30
N LEU A 23 18.32 1.45 -21.35
CA LEU A 23 18.71 1.32 -19.95
C LEU A 23 17.61 0.57 -19.17
N CYS A 24 17.88 -0.70 -18.85
CA CYS A 24 16.96 -1.53 -18.07
C CYS A 24 17.53 -1.78 -16.68
N VAL A 25 16.75 -1.49 -15.64
CA VAL A 25 17.13 -1.68 -14.24
C VAL A 25 16.28 -2.78 -13.61
N LEU A 26 16.92 -3.71 -12.92
CA LEU A 26 16.28 -4.81 -12.20
C LEU A 26 16.41 -4.64 -10.69
N SER A 27 15.28 -4.56 -10.01
CA SER A 27 15.16 -4.49 -8.54
C SER A 27 14.21 -5.58 -8.02
N GLU A 28 14.28 -5.86 -6.72
CA GLU A 28 13.38 -6.82 -6.08
C GLU A 28 11.90 -6.39 -6.14
N LEU A 29 11.01 -7.32 -6.50
CA LEU A 29 9.57 -7.08 -6.57
C LEU A 29 8.93 -7.12 -5.18
N MET A 30 8.44 -5.96 -4.71
CA MET A 30 7.65 -5.89 -3.49
C MET A 30 6.18 -6.26 -3.78
N LYS A 31 5.77 -7.50 -3.45
CA LYS A 31 4.37 -7.97 -3.62
C LYS A 31 3.32 -7.10 -2.90
N GLY A 32 3.73 -6.37 -1.86
CA GLY A 32 2.87 -5.46 -1.09
C GLY A 32 2.53 -4.13 -1.79
N GLY A 33 3.16 -3.84 -2.94
CA GLY A 33 2.96 -2.60 -3.67
C GLY A 33 3.46 -1.37 -2.89
N ASP A 34 2.91 -0.20 -3.22
CA ASP A 34 3.33 1.08 -2.65
C ASP A 34 2.62 1.38 -1.30
N LEU A 35 3.40 1.92 -0.35
CA LEU A 35 2.93 2.45 0.93
C LEU A 35 1.78 3.46 0.76
N ARG A 36 1.79 4.24 -0.32
CA ARG A 36 0.73 5.21 -0.61
C ARG A 36 -0.61 4.52 -0.86
N THR A 37 -0.60 3.43 -1.62
CA THR A 37 -1.80 2.64 -1.93
C THR A 37 -2.30 1.93 -0.68
N TYR A 38 -1.38 1.36 0.11
CA TYR A 38 -1.70 0.73 1.37
C TYR A 38 -2.38 1.70 2.35
N CYS A 39 -1.78 2.88 2.58
CA CYS A 39 -2.33 3.91 3.47
C CYS A 39 -3.69 4.44 2.98
N ARG A 40 -3.86 4.63 1.67
CA ARG A 40 -5.14 5.07 1.08
C ARG A 40 -6.24 4.03 1.28
N ASN A 41 -5.93 2.75 1.14
CA ASN A 41 -6.90 1.67 1.34
C ASN A 41 -7.31 1.54 2.81
N SER A 42 -6.36 1.60 3.75
CA SER A 42 -6.68 1.57 5.18
C SER A 42 -7.57 2.75 5.60
N LYS A 43 -7.34 3.96 5.07
CA LYS A 43 -8.21 5.13 5.33
C LYS A 43 -9.62 4.93 4.75
N ARG A 44 -9.74 4.34 3.56
CA ARG A 44 -11.04 3.99 2.97
C ARG A 44 -11.78 2.91 3.77
N GLU A 45 -11.06 1.93 4.30
CA GLU A 45 -11.63 0.90 5.16
C GLU A 45 -12.09 1.47 6.51
N ALA A 46 -11.30 2.36 7.13
CA ALA A 46 -11.71 3.09 8.33
C ALA A 46 -12.97 3.93 8.08
N ALA A 47 -13.02 4.64 6.95
CA ALA A 47 -14.22 5.40 6.55
C ALA A 47 -15.44 4.49 6.29
N ARG A 48 -15.25 3.32 5.67
CA ARG A 48 -16.33 2.33 5.48
C ARG A 48 -16.87 1.79 6.80
N LYS A 49 -15.99 1.46 7.77
CA LYS A 49 -16.38 0.97 9.10
C LYS A 49 -17.15 2.03 9.90
N ALA A 50 -16.77 3.30 9.78
CA ALA A 50 -17.50 4.42 10.38
C ALA A 50 -18.91 4.56 9.80
N LEU A 51 -19.04 4.43 8.46
CA LEU A 51 -20.35 4.49 7.79
C LEU A 51 -21.28 3.30 8.10
N THR A 52 -20.72 2.13 8.44
CA THR A 52 -21.53 0.96 8.82
C THR A 52 -21.98 1.02 10.27
N THR A 53 -21.14 1.54 11.18
CA THR A 53 -21.49 1.74 12.59
C THR A 53 -22.63 2.75 12.74
N THR A 54 -22.63 3.84 11.96
CA THR A 54 -23.69 4.86 12.07
C THR A 54 -25.06 4.37 11.61
N LYS A 55 -25.12 3.43 10.65
CA LYS A 55 -26.39 2.88 10.12
C LYS A 55 -27.03 1.85 11.05
N TYR A 56 -26.24 1.16 11.88
CA TYR A 56 -26.76 0.18 12.83
C TYR A 56 -27.17 0.83 14.17
N ALA A 57 -26.55 1.94 14.55
CA ALA A 57 -26.89 2.72 15.74
C ALA A 57 -28.28 3.40 15.66
N SER A 58 -28.78 3.71 14.46
CA SER A 58 -30.09 4.36 14.28
C SER A 58 -31.29 3.41 14.40
N ARG A 59 -31.10 2.10 14.62
CA ARG A 59 -32.19 1.10 14.62
C ARG A 59 -32.62 0.61 16.00
N THR A 60 -31.93 0.96 17.08
CA THR A 60 -32.18 0.36 18.42
C THR A 60 -32.67 1.33 19.50
N THR A 61 -32.92 2.61 19.22
CA THR A 61 -33.55 3.51 20.20
C THR A 61 -35.05 3.68 19.92
N LEU A 62 -35.80 2.59 20.11
CA LEU A 62 -37.24 2.65 20.38
C LEU A 62 -37.41 2.19 21.83
N PRO A 63 -37.49 3.11 22.82
CA PRO A 63 -37.92 2.73 24.15
C PRO A 63 -39.38 2.25 24.07
N LYS A 64 -39.59 0.97 24.37
CA LYS A 64 -40.90 0.36 24.59
C LYS A 64 -41.48 0.91 25.90
N ARG A 65 -42.72 1.41 25.81
CA ARG A 65 -43.77 1.56 26.84
C ARG A 65 -43.41 2.31 28.12
#